data_AF-A0A6I0SB53-F1
#
_entry.id   AF-A0A6I0SB53-F1
#
_cell.length_a   1.000
_cell.length_b   1.000
_cell.length_c   1.000
_cell.angle_alpha   90.00
_cell.angle_beta   90.00
_cell.angle_gamma   90.00
#
_symmetry.space_group_name_H-M   'P 1'
#
loop_
_entity.id
_entity.type
_entity.pdbx_description
1 polymer ?
#
loop_
_entity_poly.entity_id
_entity_poly.type
_entity_poly.pdbx_seq_one_letter_code
_entity_poly.pdbx_strand_id
1 'polypeptide(L)' 'TLTFYKSGTFRYEDVLWPEAASDETKKRTAFAGTAISIV' A
#
# COMPACT_ATOMS: atom_id res chain seq x y z
N THR A 1 -13.43 -14.53 -8.69
CA THR A 1 -13.57 -13.28 -7.91
C THR A 1 -12.30 -13.06 -7.13
N LEU A 2 -11.75 -11.85 -7.15
CA LEU A 2 -10.55 -11.49 -6.40
C LEU A 2 -10.95 -11.03 -4.99
N THR A 3 -10.30 -11.57 -3.96
CA THR A 3 -10.46 -11.12 -2.58
C THR A 3 -9.27 -10.24 -2.20
N PHE A 4 -9.54 -9.08 -1.60
CA PHE A 4 -8.52 -8.11 -1.20
C PHE A 4 -8.88 -7.44 0.13
N TYR A 5 -7.88 -6.89 0.81
CA TYR A 5 -8.08 -6.16 2.06
C TYR A 5 -8.70 -4.79 1.81
N LYS A 6 -9.68 -4.39 2.63
CA LYS A 6 -10.30 -3.04 2.57
C LYS A 6 -9.86 -2.11 3.71
N SER A 7 -9.10 -2.63 4.68
CA SER A 7 -8.64 -1.91 5.87
C SER A 7 -7.46 -2.63 6.53
N GLY A 8 -6.72 -1.91 7.36
CA GLY A 8 -5.62 -2.47 8.17
C GLY A 8 -4.30 -1.72 7.97
N THR A 9 -3.28 -2.15 8.68
CA THR A 9 -1.92 -1.59 8.60
C THR A 9 -0.96 -2.65 8.12
N PHE A 10 -0.24 -2.35 7.05
CA PHE A 10 0.67 -3.28 6.38
C PHE A 10 2.10 -2.72 6.40
N ARG A 11 3.08 -3.57 6.62
CA ARG A 11 4.49 -3.16 6.54
C ARG A 11 4.88 -2.91 5.09
N TYR A 12 5.61 -1.82 4.85
CA TYR A 12 6.04 -1.41 3.52
C TYR A 12 6.82 -2.52 2.79
N GLU A 13 7.70 -3.22 3.52
CA GLU A 13 8.52 -4.33 3.03
C GLU A 13 7.74 -5.60 2.69
N ASP A 14 6.53 -5.77 3.25
CA ASP A 14 5.68 -6.94 2.99
C ASP A 14 4.78 -6.73 1.75
N VAL A 15 4.65 -5.48 1.27
CA VAL A 15 3.83 -5.13 0.10
C VAL A 15 4.67 -5.23 -1.18
N LEU A 16 4.22 -6.06 -2.12
CA LEU A 16 4.82 -6.17 -3.45
C LEU A 16 4.42 -4.96 -4.31
N TRP A 17 5.20 -3.88 -4.21
CA TRP A 17 5.00 -2.67 -5.01
C TRP A 17 5.42 -2.86 -6.47
N PRO A 18 4.73 -2.22 -7.43
CA PRO A 18 5.15 -2.25 -8.83
C PRO A 18 6.47 -1.49 -9.04
N GLU A 19 7.33 -1.98 -9.93
CA GLU A 19 8.61 -1.34 -10.27
C GLU A 19 8.44 0.09 -10.81
N ALA A 20 7.33 0.35 -11.51
CA ALA A 20 6.99 1.68 -12.02
C ALA A 20 6.74 2.72 -10.90
N ALA A 21 6.41 2.28 -9.69
CA ALA A 21 6.42 3.17 -8.53
C ALA A 21 7.86 3.27 -8.02
N SER A 22 8.61 4.26 -8.50
CA SER A 22 10.00 4.49 -8.08
C SER A 22 10.10 5.35 -6.80
N ASP A 23 9.07 6.14 -6.51
CA ASP A 23 9.01 7.05 -5.38
C ASP A 23 8.42 6.36 -4.13
N GLU A 24 9.25 6.19 -3.10
CA GLU A 24 8.86 5.57 -1.83
C GLU A 24 7.79 6.39 -1.10
N THR A 25 7.83 7.72 -1.16
CA THR A 25 6.84 8.58 -0.50
C THR A 25 5.47 8.37 -1.11
N LYS A 26 5.40 8.22 -2.43
CA LYS A 26 4.15 7.92 -3.14
C LYS A 26 3.60 6.54 -2.78
N LYS A 27 4.46 5.54 -2.54
CA LYS A 27 4.01 4.22 -2.07
C LYS A 27 3.46 4.28 -0.65
N ARG A 28 4.17 4.94 0.28
CA ARG A 28 3.73 5.10 1.67
C ARG A 28 2.41 5.86 1.79
N THR A 29 2.12 6.75 0.85
CA THR A 29 0.87 7.54 0.82
C THR A 29 -0.14 7.05 -0.22
N ALA A 30 0.10 5.94 -0.91
CA ALA A 30 -0.74 5.45 -2.01
C ALA A 30 -2.19 5.17 -1.58
N PHE A 31 -2.40 4.86 -0.31
CA PHE A 31 -3.69 4.52 0.28
C PHE A 31 -4.29 5.65 1.14
N ALA A 32 -3.69 6.86 1.10
CA ALA A 32 -4.21 8.01 1.83
C ALA A 32 -5.68 8.30 1.45
N GLY A 33 -6.53 8.45 2.46
CA GLY A 33 -7.98 8.61 2.28
C GLY A 33 -8.76 7.29 2.28
N THR A 34 -8.10 6.14 2.40
CA THR A 34 -8.75 4.83 2.63
C THR A 34 -8.55 4.37 4.08
N ALA A 35 -9.12 3.21 4.45
CA ALA A 35 -8.89 2.58 5.75
C ALA A 35 -7.60 1.73 5.81
N ILE A 36 -6.76 1.79 4.78
CA ILE A 36 -5.47 1.09 4.70
C ILE A 36 -4.33 2.07 4.99
N SER A 37 -3.38 1.67 5.84
CA SER A 37 -2.15 2.40 6.10
C SER A 37 -0.90 1.54 5.88
N ILE A 38 0.21 2.20 5.53
CA ILE A 38 1.52 1.57 5.28
C ILE A 38 2.52 2.08 6.33
N VAL A 39 3.23 1.17 6.99
CA VAL A 39 4.29 1.47 7.99
C VAL A 39 5.65 1.00 7.52
#